data_AF-A0A976K3D4-F1
#
_entry.id   AF-A0A976K3D4-F1
#
_cell.length_a   1.000
_cell.length_b   1.000
_cell.length_c   1.000
_cell.angle_alpha   90.00
_cell.angle_beta   90.00
_cell.angle_gamma   90.00
#
_symmetry.space_group_name_H-M   'P 1'
#
loop_
_entity.id
_entity.type
_entity.pdbx_description
1 polymer ?
#
loop_
_entity_poly.entity_id
_entity_poly.type
_entity_poly.pdbx_seq_one_letter_code
_entity_poly.pdbx_strand_id
1 'polypeptide(L)'
;AQYLNQPETVVAQVLTGRFADGLGKVQNVPDRADFDPMPWQSMAVWMLTQMKRWGYIKGDVNYRQIAERVFLITEARRHMKDLGIEFRDGPAYMKHTIMGKEFDPARPEAYLDSFAIRRT
;
A
#
# COMPACT_ATOMS: atom_id res chain seq x y z
N ALA A 1 -25.34 -16.27 4.31
CA ALA A 1 -24.44 -15.93 3.18
C ALA A 1 -23.04 -16.49 3.44
N GLN A 2 -22.25 -16.79 2.39
CA GLN A 2 -20.93 -17.44 2.51
C GLN A 2 -19.73 -16.48 2.53
N TYR A 3 -19.91 -15.22 2.11
CA TYR A 3 -18.85 -14.21 2.05
C TYR A 3 -19.26 -12.95 2.83
N LEU A 4 -19.22 -11.77 2.20
CA LEU A 4 -19.36 -10.47 2.88
C LEU A 4 -20.71 -10.26 3.59
N ASN A 5 -21.77 -10.96 3.16
CA ASN A 5 -23.13 -10.78 3.68
C ASN A 5 -23.58 -9.31 3.69
N GLN A 6 -23.18 -8.55 2.66
CA GLN A 6 -23.48 -7.11 2.53
C GLN A 6 -24.49 -6.86 1.39
N PRO A 7 -25.26 -5.77 1.45
CA PRO A 7 -26.08 -5.34 0.33
C PRO A 7 -25.22 -5.05 -0.91
N GLU A 8 -25.69 -5.48 -2.08
CA GLU A 8 -25.01 -5.27 -3.36
C GLU A 8 -24.72 -3.78 -3.63
N THR A 9 -25.66 -2.90 -3.26
CA THR A 9 -25.53 -1.46 -3.44
C THR A 9 -24.35 -0.86 -2.71
N VAL A 10 -23.96 -1.41 -1.55
CA VAL A 10 -22.79 -0.96 -0.78
C VAL A 10 -21.51 -1.38 -1.48
N VAL A 11 -21.45 -2.63 -1.95
CA VAL A 11 -20.29 -3.17 -2.64
C VAL A 11 -20.08 -2.47 -3.98
N ALA A 12 -21.14 -2.26 -4.76
CA ALA A 12 -21.11 -1.59 -6.05
C ALA A 12 -20.56 -0.15 -5.95
N GLN A 13 -20.95 0.59 -4.90
CA GLN A 13 -20.45 1.95 -4.66
C GLN A 13 -18.92 2.00 -4.46
N VAL A 14 -18.36 0.99 -3.79
CA VAL A 14 -16.91 0.87 -3.58
C VAL A 14 -16.20 0.47 -4.87
N LEU A 15 -16.70 -0.56 -5.55
CA LEU A 15 -16.05 -1.15 -6.73
C LEU A 15 -16.14 -0.27 -7.98
N THR A 16 -17.20 0.54 -8.11
CA THR A 16 -17.37 1.46 -9.25
C THR A 16 -16.87 2.87 -8.96
N GLY A 17 -16.59 3.19 -7.69
CA GLY A 17 -16.19 4.53 -7.29
C GLY A 17 -17.28 5.59 -7.39
N ARG A 18 -18.53 5.21 -7.65
CA ARG A 18 -19.69 6.11 -7.64
C ARG A 18 -20.47 5.93 -6.34
N PHE A 19 -20.37 6.89 -5.42
CA PHE A 19 -20.90 6.76 -4.05
C PHE A 19 -21.42 8.11 -3.52
N ALA A 20 -22.36 8.06 -2.59
CA ALA A 20 -22.77 9.25 -1.84
C ALA A 20 -21.75 9.52 -0.72
N ASP A 21 -21.26 10.76 -0.57
CA ASP A 21 -20.22 11.09 0.41
C ASP A 21 -20.75 11.43 1.81
N GLY A 22 -22.08 11.41 2.00
CA GLY A 22 -22.72 11.80 3.25
C GLY A 22 -22.73 13.32 3.51
N LEU A 23 -22.19 14.12 2.59
CA LEU A 23 -22.17 15.60 2.62
C LEU A 23 -23.12 16.20 1.56
N GLY A 24 -24.07 15.39 1.07
CA GLY A 24 -25.06 15.78 0.07
C GLY A 24 -24.57 15.73 -1.37
N LYS A 25 -23.38 15.16 -1.65
CA LYS A 25 -22.87 15.00 -3.01
C LYS A 25 -22.72 13.53 -3.39
N VAL A 26 -22.81 13.29 -4.69
CA VAL A 26 -22.43 12.02 -5.30
C VAL A 26 -21.07 12.20 -5.94
N GLN A 27 -20.11 11.41 -5.49
CA GLN A 27 -18.76 11.36 -6.04
C GLN A 27 -18.71 10.36 -7.19
N ASN A 28 -17.81 10.59 -8.13
CA ASN A 28 -17.50 9.66 -9.22
C ASN A 28 -15.98 9.57 -9.37
N VAL A 29 -15.39 8.58 -8.73
CA VAL A 29 -13.93 8.36 -8.65
C VAL A 29 -13.64 6.94 -9.14
N PRO A 30 -13.61 6.68 -10.46
CA PRO A 30 -13.53 5.33 -11.01
C PRO A 30 -12.32 4.53 -10.55
N ASP A 31 -11.23 5.21 -10.17
CA ASP A 31 -9.97 4.68 -9.65
C ASP A 31 -9.92 4.64 -8.11
N ARG A 32 -11.07 4.72 -7.42
CA ARG A 32 -11.17 4.68 -5.96
C ARG A 32 -10.58 3.40 -5.35
N ALA A 33 -10.73 2.28 -6.05
CA ALA A 33 -10.21 0.98 -5.66
C ALA A 33 -9.41 0.41 -6.82
N ASP A 34 -8.20 -0.02 -6.54
CA ASP A 34 -7.31 -0.66 -7.50
C ASP A 34 -6.73 -1.94 -6.86
N PHE A 35 -6.21 -2.83 -7.69
CA PHE A 35 -5.57 -4.06 -7.26
C PHE A 35 -4.21 -4.23 -7.92
N ASP A 36 -3.16 -4.03 -7.12
CA ASP A 36 -1.79 -4.40 -7.48
C ASP A 36 -1.41 -5.67 -6.71
N PRO A 37 -1.25 -6.82 -7.39
CA PRO A 37 -0.92 -8.09 -6.73
C PRO A 37 0.55 -8.18 -6.29
N MET A 38 1.40 -7.22 -6.65
CA MET A 38 2.84 -7.33 -6.44
C MET A 38 3.21 -6.97 -4.99
N PRO A 39 3.94 -7.85 -4.27
CA PRO A 39 4.43 -7.53 -2.93
C PRO A 39 5.68 -6.64 -3.05
N TRP A 40 5.48 -5.35 -3.32
CA TRP A 40 6.55 -4.37 -3.43
C TRP A 40 7.31 -4.20 -2.10
N GLN A 41 8.58 -4.56 -2.08
CA GLN A 41 9.43 -4.41 -0.89
C GLN A 41 9.52 -2.94 -0.42
N SER A 42 9.48 -1.98 -1.35
CA SER A 42 9.33 -0.55 -1.02
C SER A 42 8.11 -0.26 -0.13
N MET A 43 6.96 -0.91 -0.36
CA MET A 43 5.78 -0.74 0.48
C MET A 43 5.93 -1.39 1.86
N ALA A 44 6.66 -2.50 1.96
CA ALA A 44 7.03 -3.07 3.26
C ALA A 44 7.85 -2.07 4.09
N VAL A 45 8.83 -1.40 3.48
CA VAL A 45 9.61 -0.33 4.12
C VAL A 45 8.69 0.82 4.55
N TRP A 46 7.76 1.26 3.69
CA TRP A 46 6.83 2.34 4.02
C TRP A 46 5.93 1.99 5.22
N MET A 47 5.35 0.80 5.24
CA MET A 47 4.50 0.33 6.35
C MET A 47 5.27 0.33 7.67
N LEU A 48 6.49 -0.25 7.68
CA LEU A 48 7.35 -0.25 8.87
C LEU A 48 7.72 1.18 9.30
N THR A 49 7.97 2.08 8.35
CA THR A 49 8.24 3.51 8.61
C THR A 49 7.04 4.17 9.30
N GLN A 50 5.81 3.91 8.84
CA GLN A 50 4.60 4.43 9.49
C GLN A 50 4.36 3.78 10.86
N MET A 51 4.61 2.49 11.02
CA MET A 51 4.53 1.81 12.32
C MET A 51 5.49 2.44 13.33
N LYS A 52 6.72 2.78 12.91
CA LYS A 52 7.68 3.52 13.73
C LYS A 52 7.17 4.94 14.04
N ARG A 53 6.69 5.68 13.04
CA ARG A 53 6.12 7.04 13.20
C ARG A 53 5.02 7.11 14.27
N TRP A 54 4.21 6.05 14.37
CA TRP A 54 3.10 5.96 15.33
C TRP A 54 3.46 5.20 16.62
N GLY A 55 4.73 4.86 16.83
CA GLY A 55 5.22 4.24 18.06
C GLY A 55 4.81 2.77 18.25
N TYR A 56 4.36 2.08 17.19
CA TYR A 56 4.08 0.64 17.23
C TYR A 56 5.36 -0.19 17.23
N ILE A 57 6.42 0.32 16.59
CA ILE A 57 7.76 -0.26 16.61
C ILE A 57 8.69 0.74 17.29
N LYS A 58 9.49 0.26 18.23
CA LYS A 58 10.47 1.05 18.98
C LYS A 58 11.88 0.62 18.61
N GLY A 59 12.81 1.56 18.60
CA GLY A 59 14.22 1.31 18.27
C GLY A 59 14.50 1.23 16.77
N ASP A 60 15.67 0.71 16.45
CA ASP A 60 16.16 0.61 15.08
C ASP A 60 15.56 -0.60 14.36
N VAL A 61 15.14 -0.37 13.12
CA VAL A 61 14.49 -1.38 12.27
C VAL A 61 15.40 -1.69 11.09
N ASN A 62 15.77 -2.96 10.93
CA ASN A 62 16.39 -3.41 9.69
C ASN A 62 15.29 -3.62 8.63
N TYR A 63 14.86 -2.52 8.01
CA TYR A 63 13.78 -2.50 7.04
C TYR A 63 13.99 -3.49 5.90
N ARG A 64 15.22 -3.55 5.37
CA ARG A 64 15.57 -4.38 4.21
C ARG A 64 15.44 -5.87 4.54
N GLN A 65 15.99 -6.30 5.67
CA GLN A 65 15.94 -7.69 6.08
C GLN A 65 14.49 -8.17 6.24
N ILE A 66 13.63 -7.35 6.87
CA ILE A 66 12.22 -7.70 7.09
C ILE A 66 11.47 -7.70 5.75
N ALA A 67 11.67 -6.67 4.92
CA ALA A 67 11.04 -6.57 3.60
C ALA A 67 11.38 -7.78 2.72
N GLU A 68 12.65 -8.18 2.63
CA GLU A 68 13.08 -9.31 1.80
C GLU A 68 12.57 -10.67 2.33
N ARG A 69 12.40 -10.81 3.65
CA ARG A 69 11.89 -12.05 4.25
C ARG A 69 10.39 -12.24 4.08
N VAL A 70 9.61 -11.15 4.06
CA VAL A 70 8.14 -11.21 4.07
C VAL A 70 7.55 -10.93 2.69
N PHE A 71 8.11 -9.97 1.95
CA PHE A 71 7.62 -9.56 0.63
C PHE A 71 8.41 -10.31 -0.46
N LEU A 72 7.89 -11.49 -0.81
CA LEU A 72 8.52 -12.46 -1.73
C LEU A 72 8.26 -12.11 -3.21
N ILE A 73 8.75 -10.94 -3.63
CA ILE A 73 8.50 -10.40 -4.98
C ILE A 73 9.01 -11.30 -6.11
N THR A 74 10.15 -11.97 -5.91
CA THR A 74 10.73 -12.88 -6.92
C THR A 74 9.83 -14.09 -7.17
N GLU A 75 9.32 -14.71 -6.09
CA GLU A 75 8.43 -15.87 -6.20
C GLU A 75 7.08 -15.46 -6.79
N ALA A 76 6.53 -14.32 -6.37
CA ALA A 76 5.29 -13.78 -6.94
C ALA A 76 5.42 -13.57 -8.45
N ARG A 77 6.51 -12.94 -8.92
CA ARG A 77 6.78 -12.75 -10.35
C ARG A 77 6.89 -14.06 -11.10
N ARG A 78 7.58 -15.06 -10.54
CA ARG A 78 7.70 -16.39 -11.17
C ARG A 78 6.32 -17.00 -11.36
N HIS A 79 5.50 -17.06 -10.30
CA HIS A 79 4.18 -17.66 -10.38
C HIS A 79 3.23 -16.92 -11.31
N MET A 80 3.28 -15.58 -11.34
CA MET A 80 2.47 -14.82 -12.30
C MET A 80 2.89 -15.10 -13.75
N LYS A 81 4.20 -15.24 -14.03
CA LYS A 81 4.68 -15.69 -15.35
C LYS A 81 4.19 -17.09 -15.70
N ASP A 82 4.28 -18.04 -14.76
CA ASP A 82 3.84 -19.42 -14.97
C ASP A 82 2.34 -19.49 -15.30
N LEU A 83 1.54 -18.56 -14.76
CA LEU A 83 0.11 -18.44 -14.99
C LEU A 83 -0.26 -17.55 -16.20
N GLY A 84 0.72 -16.93 -16.87
CA GLY A 84 0.46 -15.97 -17.95
C GLY A 84 -0.24 -14.69 -17.49
N ILE A 85 -0.12 -14.33 -16.21
CA ILE A 85 -0.67 -13.10 -15.64
C ILE A 85 0.34 -11.98 -15.82
N GLU A 86 -0.04 -10.95 -16.57
CA GLU A 86 0.72 -9.71 -16.66
C GLU A 86 0.78 -9.00 -15.30
N PHE A 87 1.94 -8.45 -14.98
CA PHE A 87 2.13 -7.66 -13.78
C PHE A 87 3.01 -6.45 -14.08
N ARG A 88 2.90 -5.44 -13.24
CA ARG A 88 3.74 -4.25 -13.35
C ARG A 88 5.20 -4.62 -13.09
N ASP A 89 6.05 -4.40 -14.09
CA ASP A 89 7.49 -4.54 -13.94
C ASP A 89 8.11 -3.30 -13.24
N GLY A 90 9.31 -3.48 -12.69
CA GLY A 90 10.05 -2.42 -12.00
C GLY A 90 10.95 -2.96 -10.89
N PRO A 91 11.77 -2.09 -10.27
CA PRO A 91 12.58 -2.49 -9.11
C PRO A 91 11.70 -2.75 -7.90
N ALA A 92 12.05 -3.73 -7.07
CA ALA A 92 11.33 -4.04 -5.83
C ALA A 92 11.31 -2.85 -4.85
N TYR A 93 12.37 -2.03 -4.89
CA TYR A 93 12.55 -0.81 -4.12
C TYR A 93 12.38 0.43 -5.01
N MET A 94 11.12 0.76 -5.33
CA MET A 94 10.79 1.98 -6.08
C MET A 94 10.40 3.13 -5.15
N LYS A 95 10.55 4.36 -5.64
CA LYS A 95 10.03 5.57 -4.99
C LYS A 95 8.54 5.71 -5.20
N HIS A 96 7.87 6.37 -4.25
CA HIS A 96 6.42 6.59 -4.27
C HIS A 96 6.09 8.03 -3.90
N THR A 97 4.95 8.54 -4.37
CA THR A 97 4.39 9.80 -3.87
C THR A 97 3.22 9.47 -2.96
N ILE A 98 3.40 9.63 -1.66
CA ILE A 98 2.41 9.25 -0.64
C ILE A 98 2.12 10.46 0.23
N MET A 99 0.84 10.81 0.37
CA MET A 99 0.39 12.02 1.08
C MET A 99 1.05 13.31 0.55
N GLY A 100 1.25 13.40 -0.77
CA GLY A 100 1.89 14.55 -1.42
C GLY A 100 3.39 14.70 -1.15
N LYS A 101 4.04 13.69 -0.55
CA LYS A 101 5.48 13.67 -0.25
C LYS A 101 6.15 12.51 -0.97
N GLU A 102 7.35 12.72 -1.50
CA GLU A 102 8.18 11.64 -2.04
C GLU A 102 8.63 10.74 -0.89
N PHE A 103 8.33 9.45 -1.01
CA PHE A 103 8.87 8.39 -0.18
C PHE A 103 9.96 7.65 -0.97
N ASP A 104 11.18 7.73 -0.45
CA ASP A 104 12.34 6.99 -0.93
C ASP A 104 12.63 5.84 0.05
N PRO A 105 12.43 4.57 -0.34
CA PRO A 105 12.63 3.44 0.56
C PRO A 105 14.10 3.25 0.98
N ALA A 106 15.05 3.88 0.30
CA ALA A 106 16.46 3.91 0.74
C ALA A 106 16.70 4.94 1.85
N ARG A 107 15.77 5.88 2.07
CA ARG A 107 15.85 6.95 3.08
C ARG A 107 14.56 7.04 3.91
N PRO A 108 14.13 5.96 4.60
CA PRO A 108 12.87 5.92 5.32
C PRO A 108 12.81 6.91 6.49
N GLU A 109 13.92 7.12 7.19
CA GLU A 109 14.00 8.07 8.31
C GLU A 109 13.79 9.52 7.84
N ALA A 110 14.36 9.90 6.68
CA ALA A 110 14.14 11.24 6.11
C ALA A 110 12.65 11.49 5.78
N TYR A 111 11.93 10.46 5.33
CA TYR A 111 10.49 10.55 5.12
C TYR A 111 9.74 10.70 6.44
N LEU A 112 10.10 9.92 7.47
CA LEU A 112 9.53 10.01 8.81
C LEU A 112 9.71 11.41 9.42
N ASP A 113 10.92 11.95 9.33
CA ASP A 113 11.29 13.28 9.84
C ASP A 113 10.59 14.43 9.10
N SER A 114 10.07 14.18 7.90
CA SER A 114 9.35 15.19 7.11
C SER A 114 7.94 15.50 7.64
N PHE A 115 7.45 14.78 8.65
CA PHE A 115 6.12 14.98 9.23
C PHE A 115 6.17 15.79 10.52
N ALA A 116 5.29 16.78 10.63
CA ALA A 116 5.13 17.58 11.85
C ALA A 116 4.55 16.76 13.03
N ILE A 117 3.76 15.71 12.75
CA ILE A 117 3.11 14.88 13.76
C ILE A 117 3.72 13.47 13.74
N ARG A 118 4.26 13.07 14.89
CA ARG A 118 4.86 11.76 15.18
C ARG A 118 4.70 11.43 16.66
N ARG A 119 4.60 10.14 17.02
CA ARG A 119 4.75 9.68 18.41
C ARG A 119 6.24 9.49 18.67
N THR A 120 6.83 10.44 19.38
CA THR A 120 8.16 10.30 20.00
C THR A 120 8.17 9.18 21.04
#